data_AF-A0A9W9ZTK0-F1
#
_entry.id   AF-A0A9W9ZTK0-F1
#
_cell.length_a   1.000
_cell.length_b   1.000
_cell.length_c   1.000
_cell.angle_alpha   90.00
_cell.angle_beta   90.00
_cell.angle_gamma   90.00
#
_symmetry.space_group_name_H-M   'P 1'
#
loop_
_entity.id
_entity.type
_entity.pdbx_description
1 polymer ?
#
loop_
_entity_poly.entity_id
_entity_poly.type
_entity_poly.pdbx_seq_one_letter_code
_entity_poly.pdbx_strand_id
1 'polypeptide(L)'
;MIMIIIIIVVVVVVILLLAAAGGLLYYFLTKESDQSSGGPYKREAVATDTPQCSQIGKDILNANGSAVDAAIAAMFCLGVVSMHSSGVGGGGVMLVYNRSLQEAKVIDFRETAPAQATRNMFKGDVSKSKKGPFIF
;
A
#
# COMPACT_ATOMS: atom_id res chain seq x y z
N MET A 1 26.34 10.27 58.59
CA MET A 1 27.09 9.75 57.42
C MET A 1 26.30 8.68 56.67
N ILE A 2 25.89 7.58 57.31
CA ILE A 2 25.11 6.49 56.69
C ILE A 2 23.77 6.95 56.09
N MET A 3 23.01 7.79 56.81
CA MET A 3 21.71 8.30 56.35
C MET A 3 21.81 9.15 55.07
N ILE A 4 22.89 9.93 54.92
CA ILE A 4 23.13 10.75 53.72
C ILE A 4 23.46 9.85 52.51
N ILE A 5 24.24 8.79 52.71
CA ILE A 5 24.58 7.82 51.67
C ILE A 5 23.31 7.10 51.18
N ILE A 6 22.41 6.70 52.08
CA ILE A 6 21.15 6.03 51.72
C ILE A 6 20.27 6.95 50.85
N ILE A 7 20.14 8.23 51.23
CA ILE A 7 19.34 9.19 50.48
C ILE A 7 19.91 9.38 49.06
N ILE A 8 21.23 9.52 48.93
CA ILE A 8 21.90 9.66 47.62
C ILE A 8 21.64 8.44 46.75
N VAL A 9 21.76 7.23 47.31
CA VAL A 9 21.50 5.98 46.56
C VAL A 9 20.06 5.91 46.08
N VAL A 10 19.09 6.25 46.93
CA VAL A 10 17.66 6.26 46.54
C VAL A 10 17.39 7.26 45.44
N VAL A 11 17.94 8.47 45.53
CA VAL A 11 17.77 9.51 44.49
C VAL A 11 18.37 9.06 43.16
N VAL A 12 19.57 8.48 43.17
CA VAL A 12 20.22 7.95 41.96
C VAL A 12 19.38 6.84 41.34
N VAL A 13 18.86 5.91 42.14
CA VAL A 13 18.00 4.81 41.63
C VAL A 13 16.72 5.36 41.01
N VAL A 14 16.06 6.34 41.64
CA VAL A 14 14.83 6.95 41.11
C VAL A 14 15.10 7.66 39.78
N ILE A 15 16.21 8.40 39.66
CA ILE A 15 16.59 9.07 38.42
C ILE A 15 16.83 8.04 37.30
N LEU A 16 17.51 6.94 37.60
CA LEU A 16 17.76 5.87 36.62
C LEU A 16 16.45 5.21 36.16
N LEU A 17 15.52 4.97 37.08
CA LEU A 17 14.21 4.39 36.74
C LEU A 17 13.38 5.35 35.87
N LEU A 18 13.38 6.65 36.18
CA LEU A 18 12.69 7.67 35.39
C LEU A 18 13.28 7.81 34.00
N ALA A 19 14.61 7.79 33.86
CA ALA A 19 15.29 7.84 32.58
C ALA A 19 14.99 6.58 31.73
N ALA A 20 14.98 5.40 32.34
CA ALA A 20 14.64 4.15 31.67
C ALA A 20 13.18 4.13 31.21
N ALA A 21 12.24 4.54 32.07
CA ALA A 21 10.82 4.63 31.71
C ALA A 21 10.57 5.67 30.61
N GLY A 22 11.21 6.84 30.70
CA GLY A 22 11.14 7.89 29.67
C GLY A 22 11.72 7.43 28.34
N GLY A 23 12.87 6.75 28.36
CA GLY A 23 13.49 6.18 27.16
C GLY A 23 12.64 5.08 26.51
N LEU A 24 12.04 4.21 27.32
CA LEU A 24 11.15 3.16 26.83
C LEU A 24 9.87 3.73 26.23
N LEU A 25 9.25 4.72 26.89
CA LEU A 25 8.08 5.41 26.38
C LEU A 25 8.40 6.17 25.09
N TYR A 26 9.51 6.90 25.05
CA TYR A 26 9.98 7.59 23.84
C TYR A 26 10.23 6.62 22.69
N TYR A 27 10.83 5.46 22.97
CA TYR A 27 11.03 4.40 21.97
C TYR A 27 9.70 3.87 21.42
N PHE A 28 8.70 3.62 22.28
CA PHE A 28 7.39 3.18 21.81
C PHE A 28 6.64 4.26 21.01
N LEU A 29 6.80 5.54 21.38
CA LEU A 29 6.15 6.66 20.68
C LEU A 29 6.83 7.00 19.35
N THR A 30 8.14 6.76 19.23
CA THR A 30 8.93 7.08 18.02
C THR A 30 9.26 5.86 17.17
N LYS A 31 8.83 4.66 17.56
CA LYS A 31 8.93 3.47 16.72
C LYS A 31 8.02 3.63 15.51
N GLU A 32 8.56 4.27 14.48
CA GLU A 32 8.04 4.23 13.14
C GLU A 32 7.93 2.75 12.76
N SER A 33 6.75 2.33 12.31
CA SER A 33 6.58 0.98 11.79
C SER A 33 7.44 0.87 10.54
N ASP A 34 8.64 0.31 10.67
CA ASP A 34 9.46 -0.12 9.54
C ASP A 34 8.61 -1.09 8.71
N GLN A 35 7.91 -0.56 7.71
CA GLN A 35 6.97 -1.32 6.89
C GLN A 35 7.70 -2.08 5.79
N SER A 36 8.93 -1.69 5.46
CA SER A 36 9.81 -2.45 4.58
C SER A 36 10.66 -3.40 5.42
N SER A 37 10.16 -4.61 5.63
CA SER A 37 10.87 -5.65 6.37
C SER A 37 12.14 -6.16 5.67
N GLY A 38 12.43 -5.71 4.43
CA GLY A 38 13.68 -5.99 3.69
C GLY A 38 14.08 -7.46 3.57
N GLY A 39 13.19 -8.37 3.95
CA GLY A 39 13.53 -9.73 4.36
C GLY A 39 12.74 -10.77 3.58
N PRO A 40 13.16 -12.04 3.63
CA PRO A 40 12.43 -13.10 2.96
C PRO A 40 11.06 -13.28 3.61
N TYR A 41 10.01 -13.04 2.82
CA TYR A 41 8.63 -13.36 3.21
C TYR A 41 8.44 -14.88 3.18
N LYS A 42 8.04 -15.48 4.32
CA LYS A 42 7.95 -16.94 4.44
C LYS A 42 6.72 -17.56 3.75
N ARG A 43 5.66 -16.79 3.52
CA ARG A 43 4.38 -17.30 3.02
C ARG A 43 3.87 -16.52 1.82
N GLU A 44 3.69 -15.23 2.01
CA GLU A 44 3.01 -14.36 1.05
C GLU A 44 3.64 -12.98 1.03
N ALA A 45 3.53 -12.32 -0.12
CA ALA A 45 4.01 -10.96 -0.32
C ALA A 45 3.05 -10.22 -1.24
N VAL A 46 2.82 -8.95 -0.93
CA VAL A 46 2.10 -8.01 -1.80
C VAL A 46 2.99 -6.78 -1.94
N ALA A 47 3.19 -6.34 -3.18
CA ALA A 47 3.99 -5.17 -3.50
C ALA A 47 3.15 -4.21 -4.35
N THR A 48 3.07 -2.96 -3.90
CA THR A 48 2.38 -1.84 -4.55
C THR A 48 3.24 -0.58 -4.46
N ASP A 49 2.84 0.51 -5.11
CA ASP A 49 3.56 1.80 -5.08
C ASP A 49 3.57 2.48 -3.69
N THR A 50 2.64 2.07 -2.82
CA THR A 50 2.40 2.65 -1.50
C THR A 50 2.26 1.56 -0.44
N PRO A 51 2.83 1.74 0.76
CA PRO A 51 2.85 0.71 1.79
C PRO A 51 1.45 0.38 2.34
N GLN A 52 0.52 1.34 2.33
CA GLN A 52 -0.86 1.17 2.80
C GLN A 52 -1.61 0.16 1.93
N CYS A 53 -1.48 0.25 0.60
CA CYS A 53 -2.16 -0.67 -0.32
C CYS A 53 -1.52 -2.07 -0.31
N SER A 54 -0.22 -2.17 -0.07
CA SER A 54 0.45 -3.46 0.16
C SER A 54 -0.05 -4.13 1.44
N GLN A 55 -0.24 -3.35 2.51
CA GLN A 55 -0.78 -3.84 3.78
C GLN A 55 -2.23 -4.32 3.62
N ILE A 56 -3.09 -3.59 2.91
CA ILE A 56 -4.47 -4.03 2.61
C ILE A 56 -4.49 -5.35 1.84
N GLY A 57 -3.68 -5.48 0.78
CA GLY A 57 -3.61 -6.74 0.04
C GLY A 57 -3.13 -7.90 0.90
N LYS A 58 -2.12 -7.67 1.76
CA LYS A 58 -1.63 -8.66 2.73
C LYS A 58 -2.73 -9.06 3.73
N ASP A 59 -3.57 -8.12 4.18
CA ASP A 59 -4.67 -8.42 5.10
C ASP A 59 -5.74 -9.30 4.46
N ILE A 60 -5.99 -9.15 3.16
CA ILE A 60 -6.85 -10.06 2.40
C ILE A 60 -6.25 -11.47 2.31
N LEU A 61 -4.94 -11.60 2.08
CA LEU A 61 -4.30 -12.92 2.08
C LEU A 61 -4.34 -13.56 3.47
N ASN A 62 -4.12 -12.79 4.53
CA ASN A 62 -4.28 -13.26 5.92
C ASN A 62 -5.70 -13.70 6.25
N ALA A 63 -6.70 -13.09 5.60
CA ALA A 63 -8.11 -13.48 5.68
C ALA A 63 -8.46 -14.69 4.78
N ASN A 64 -7.46 -15.44 4.31
CA ASN A 64 -7.60 -16.60 3.44
C ASN A 64 -8.20 -16.27 2.06
N GLY A 65 -8.02 -15.03 1.59
CA GLY A 65 -8.33 -14.62 0.22
C GLY A 65 -7.31 -15.14 -0.79
N SER A 66 -7.70 -15.20 -2.05
CA SER A 66 -6.80 -15.57 -3.14
C SER A 66 -5.82 -14.43 -3.49
N ALA A 67 -4.77 -14.76 -4.25
CA ALA A 67 -3.87 -13.75 -4.83
C ALA A 67 -4.61 -12.73 -5.70
N VAL A 68 -5.72 -13.13 -6.33
CA VAL A 68 -6.57 -12.25 -7.13
C VAL A 68 -7.38 -11.30 -6.24
N ASP A 69 -7.96 -11.80 -5.14
CA ASP A 69 -8.70 -10.96 -4.18
C ASP A 69 -7.80 -9.90 -3.55
N ALA A 70 -6.58 -10.29 -3.17
CA ALA A 70 -5.58 -9.38 -2.63
C ALA A 70 -5.17 -8.29 -3.64
N ALA A 71 -4.97 -8.67 -4.90
CA ALA A 71 -4.67 -7.72 -5.97
C ALA A 71 -5.84 -6.75 -6.23
N ILE A 72 -7.09 -7.23 -6.23
CA ILE A 72 -8.28 -6.39 -6.40
C ILE A 72 -8.40 -5.37 -5.26
N ALA A 73 -8.27 -5.81 -4.00
CA ALA A 73 -8.31 -4.92 -2.84
C ALA A 73 -7.19 -3.87 -2.87
N ALA A 74 -5.97 -4.29 -3.23
CA ALA A 74 -4.84 -3.39 -3.40
C ALA A 74 -5.10 -2.37 -4.52
N MET A 75 -5.65 -2.77 -5.67
CA MET A 75 -6.00 -1.86 -6.76
C MET A 75 -7.09 -0.85 -6.39
N PHE A 76 -8.09 -1.25 -5.59
CA PHE A 76 -9.07 -0.29 -5.07
C PHE A 76 -8.43 0.75 -4.16
N CYS A 77 -7.49 0.34 -3.30
CA CYS A 77 -6.71 1.28 -2.50
C CYS A 77 -5.88 2.23 -3.39
N LEU A 78 -5.20 1.71 -4.42
CA LEU A 78 -4.43 2.51 -5.38
C LEU A 78 -5.30 3.52 -6.13
N GLY A 79 -6.55 3.16 -6.46
CA GLY A 79 -7.51 4.08 -7.07
C GLY A 79 -7.84 5.31 -6.20
N VAL A 80 -7.62 5.22 -4.89
CA VAL A 80 -7.82 6.33 -3.95
C VAL A 80 -6.51 7.04 -3.65
N VAL A 81 -5.45 6.30 -3.31
CA VAL A 81 -4.17 6.86 -2.86
C VAL A 81 -3.35 7.40 -4.03
N SER A 82 -3.34 6.69 -5.16
CA SER A 82 -2.63 7.02 -6.40
C SER A 82 -3.60 7.34 -7.54
N MET A 83 -4.64 8.13 -7.23
CA MET A 83 -5.78 8.41 -8.13
C MET A 83 -5.40 9.01 -9.50
N HIS A 84 -4.25 9.68 -9.59
CA HIS A 84 -3.75 10.29 -10.83
C HIS A 84 -3.14 9.26 -11.79
N SER A 85 -2.86 8.04 -11.30
CA SER A 85 -2.18 6.97 -12.04
C SER A 85 -3.14 5.86 -12.44
N SER A 86 -4.01 5.43 -11.52
CA SER A 86 -4.95 4.32 -11.72
C SER A 86 -6.27 4.55 -11.00
N GLY A 87 -7.31 3.81 -11.40
CA GLY A 87 -8.62 3.84 -10.74
C GLY A 87 -9.71 3.20 -11.57
N VAL A 88 -10.94 3.21 -11.03
CA VAL A 88 -12.12 2.56 -11.65
C VAL A 88 -12.56 3.19 -12.98
N GLY A 89 -12.07 4.39 -13.30
CA GLY A 89 -12.39 5.10 -14.55
C GLY A 89 -11.48 4.77 -15.73
N GLY A 90 -10.47 3.91 -15.55
CA GLY A 90 -9.55 3.47 -16.60
C GLY A 90 -9.72 2.01 -16.97
N GLY A 91 -8.62 1.38 -17.40
CA GLY A 91 -8.54 -0.05 -17.70
C GLY A 91 -7.21 -0.65 -17.26
N GLY A 92 -6.93 -1.87 -17.72
CA GLY A 92 -5.70 -2.56 -17.36
C GLY A 92 -5.60 -3.98 -17.90
N VAL A 93 -4.54 -4.67 -17.49
CA VAL A 93 -4.29 -6.07 -17.85
C VAL A 93 -3.80 -6.80 -16.59
N MET A 94 -4.41 -7.94 -16.29
CA MET A 94 -4.02 -8.79 -15.16
C MET A 94 -3.50 -10.13 -15.67
N LEU A 95 -2.29 -10.51 -15.26
CA LEU A 95 -1.74 -11.85 -15.48
C LEU A 95 -1.88 -12.66 -14.18
N VAL A 96 -2.59 -13.77 -14.27
CA VAL A 96 -2.84 -14.67 -13.14
C VAL A 96 -2.24 -16.03 -13.45
N TYR A 97 -1.39 -16.53 -12.56
CA TYR A 97 -0.89 -17.91 -12.63
C TYR A 97 -1.62 -18.78 -11.61
N ASN A 98 -2.31 -19.81 -12.10
CA ASN A 98 -2.94 -20.81 -11.25
C ASN A 98 -1.99 -22.00 -11.08
N ARG A 99 -1.40 -22.12 -9.89
CA ARG A 99 -0.43 -23.19 -9.58
C ARG A 99 -1.04 -24.59 -9.65
N SER A 100 -2.30 -24.77 -9.24
CA SER A 100 -2.96 -26.08 -9.24
C SER A 100 -3.22 -26.59 -10.65
N LEU A 101 -3.49 -25.69 -11.59
CA LEU A 101 -3.68 -26.02 -13.00
C LEU A 101 -2.38 -25.93 -13.82
N GLN A 102 -1.33 -25.34 -13.26
CA GLN A 102 -0.09 -24.99 -13.97
C GLN A 102 -0.32 -24.11 -15.21
N GLU A 103 -1.30 -23.21 -15.12
CA GLU A 103 -1.75 -22.38 -16.24
C GLU A 103 -1.63 -20.90 -15.91
N ALA A 104 -1.24 -20.10 -16.91
CA ALA A 104 -1.34 -18.65 -16.87
C ALA A 104 -2.56 -18.17 -17.66
N LYS A 105 -3.29 -17.21 -17.11
CA LYS A 105 -4.43 -16.55 -17.75
C LYS A 105 -4.21 -15.04 -17.74
N VAL A 106 -4.54 -14.41 -18.85
CA VAL A 106 -4.52 -12.95 -18.99
C VAL A 106 -5.96 -12.45 -19.03
N ILE A 107 -6.26 -11.45 -18.22
CA ILE A 107 -7.53 -10.72 -18.22
C ILE A 107 -7.21 -9.33 -18.77
N ASP A 108 -7.64 -9.06 -20.01
CA ASP A 108 -7.52 -7.75 -20.64
C ASP A 108 -8.84 -6.98 -20.44
N PHE A 109 -8.77 -5.89 -19.69
CA PHE A 109 -9.89 -4.99 -19.40
C PHE A 109 -9.52 -3.55 -19.77
N ARG A 110 -8.72 -3.39 -20.83
CA ARG A 110 -8.43 -2.06 -21.39
C ARG A 110 -9.67 -1.41 -21.97
N GLU A 111 -9.63 -0.09 -21.99
CA GLU A 111 -10.70 0.77 -22.49
C GLU A 111 -10.95 0.51 -23.97
N THR A 112 -12.20 0.71 -24.38
CA THR A 112 -12.62 0.58 -25.77
C THR A 112 -13.19 1.91 -26.26
N ALA A 113 -12.86 2.28 -27.50
CA ALA A 113 -13.42 3.48 -28.12
C ALA A 113 -14.97 3.39 -28.13
N PRO A 114 -15.69 4.44 -27.74
CA PRO A 114 -17.15 4.40 -27.71
C PRO A 114 -17.73 4.22 -29.13
N ALA A 115 -18.97 3.72 -29.22
CA ALA A 115 -19.60 3.38 -30.51
C ALA A 115 -19.70 4.55 -31.51
N GLN A 116 -19.75 5.78 -31.02
CA GLN A 116 -19.84 7.00 -31.84
C GLN A 116 -18.44 7.60 -32.17
N ALA A 117 -17.35 6.96 -31.74
CA ALA A 117 -16.00 7.39 -32.12
C ALA A 117 -15.81 7.28 -33.64
N THR A 118 -15.20 8.30 -34.24
CA THR A 118 -14.90 8.33 -35.67
C THR A 118 -13.42 8.54 -35.92
N ARG A 119 -12.93 8.09 -37.07
CA ARG A 119 -11.50 8.20 -37.45
C ARG A 119 -10.95 9.62 -37.35
N ASN A 120 -11.77 10.64 -37.62
CA ASN A 120 -11.34 12.03 -37.72
C ASN A 120 -11.75 12.89 -36.51
N MET A 121 -12.22 12.31 -35.40
CA MET A 121 -12.80 13.05 -34.26
C MET A 121 -11.85 14.06 -33.58
N PHE A 122 -10.54 13.94 -33.78
CA PHE A 122 -9.52 14.88 -33.26
C PHE A 122 -8.78 15.66 -34.34
N LYS A 123 -9.23 15.59 -35.60
CA LYS A 123 -8.57 16.28 -36.71
C LYS A 123 -8.76 17.80 -36.56
N GLY A 124 -7.68 18.56 -36.72
CA GLY A 124 -7.69 20.03 -36.61
C GLY A 124 -7.51 20.56 -35.18
N ASP A 125 -7.69 19.73 -34.15
CA ASP A 125 -7.41 20.09 -32.76
C ASP A 125 -7.08 18.84 -31.93
N VAL A 126 -5.78 18.52 -31.85
CA VAL A 126 -5.27 17.36 -31.11
C VAL A 126 -5.44 17.53 -29.59
N SER A 127 -5.60 18.75 -29.08
CA SER A 127 -5.77 19.00 -27.64
C SER A 127 -7.02 18.31 -27.08
N LYS A 128 -8.05 18.17 -27.91
CA LYS A 128 -9.31 17.47 -27.61
C LYS A 128 -9.11 15.98 -27.32
N SER A 129 -8.01 15.36 -27.76
CA SER A 129 -7.69 13.96 -27.42
C SER A 129 -7.23 13.75 -25.98
N LYS A 130 -6.96 14.82 -25.22
CA LYS A 130 -6.35 14.74 -23.88
C LYS A 130 -7.26 15.22 -22.76
N LYS A 131 -8.24 16.10 -23.04
CA LYS A 131 -9.04 16.76 -21.99
C LYS A 131 -10.46 17.07 -22.44
N GLY A 132 -11.41 16.91 -21.52
CA GLY A 132 -12.81 17.27 -21.67
C GLY A 132 -13.70 16.07 -21.99
N PRO A 133 -15.02 16.15 -21.71
CA PRO A 133 -15.96 15.18 -22.23
C PRO A 133 -16.06 15.35 -23.76
N PHE A 134 -15.98 14.26 -24.50
CA PHE A 134 -16.44 14.28 -25.89
C PHE A 134 -17.96 14.23 -25.88
N ILE A 135 -18.56 15.43 -25.93
CA ILE A 135 -19.98 15.59 -26.20
C ILE A 135 -20.12 15.57 -27.73
N PHE A 136 -20.92 14.64 -28.23
CA PHE A 136 -21.20 14.41 -29.65
C PHE A 136 -21.83 15.61 -30.34
#